data_AF-A0A7Y5FRI8-F1
#
_entry.id   AF-A0A7Y5FRI8-F1
#
_cell.length_a   1.000
_cell.length_b   1.000
_cell.length_c   1.000
_cell.angle_alpha   90.00
_cell.angle_beta   90.00
_cell.angle_gamma   90.00
#
_symmetry.space_group_name_H-M   'P 1'
#
loop_
_entity.id
_entity.type
_entity.pdbx_description
1 polymer ?
#
loop_
_entity_poly.entity_id
_entity_poly.type
_entity_poly.pdbx_seq_one_letter_code
_entity_poly.pdbx_strand_id
1 'polypeptide(L)'
;MNESSGRKKKDLYSGGDGSSIENAIVINDQPTMLHPFINIKHEFKYLEALYKKDKIKFVVQDRSEILRRKRFYERLKIELSNGEKKEFYFDITNFRGKIF
;
A
#
# COMPACT_ATOMS: atom_id res chain seq x y z
N MET A 1 -11.56 -6.20 38.37
CA MET A 1 -10.95 -5.14 37.55
C MET A 1 -10.16 -5.84 36.45
N ASN A 2 -10.60 -5.77 35.20
CA ASN A 2 -9.87 -6.32 34.05
C ASN A 2 -9.60 -5.18 33.08
N GLU A 3 -8.38 -4.65 33.11
CA GLU A 3 -7.89 -3.72 32.11
C GLU A 3 -7.60 -4.49 30.82
N SER A 4 -8.58 -4.53 29.92
CA SER A 4 -8.35 -4.88 28.52
C SER A 4 -7.72 -3.66 27.85
N SER A 5 -6.39 -3.59 27.88
CA SER A 5 -5.59 -2.57 27.19
C SER A 5 -5.95 -2.55 25.70
N GLY A 6 -6.75 -1.56 25.31
CA GLY A 6 -7.14 -1.31 23.93
C GLY A 6 -5.93 -0.96 23.08
N ARG A 7 -5.44 -1.89 22.27
CA ARG A 7 -4.60 -1.56 21.12
C ARG A 7 -5.47 -0.71 20.18
N LYS A 8 -5.29 0.61 20.21
CA LYS A 8 -5.81 1.52 19.17
C LYS A 8 -5.42 0.91 17.82
N LYS A 9 -6.41 0.53 17.00
CA LYS A 9 -6.19 0.14 15.60
C LYS A 9 -5.35 1.24 14.96
N LYS A 10 -4.06 0.99 14.70
CA LYS A 10 -3.27 1.84 13.81
C LYS A 10 -3.93 1.73 12.44
N ASP A 11 -4.24 2.86 11.83
CA ASP A 11 -4.70 2.86 10.45
C ASP A 11 -3.62 2.22 9.59
N LEU A 12 -4.02 1.16 8.87
CA LEU A 12 -3.14 0.32 8.06
C LEU A 12 -2.44 1.12 6.95
N TYR A 13 -3.06 2.23 6.55
CA TYR A 13 -2.58 3.16 5.54
C TYR A 13 -2.58 4.57 6.13
N SER A 14 -1.58 5.38 5.78
CA SER A 14 -1.47 6.79 6.14
C SER A 14 -0.69 7.55 5.07
N GLY A 15 -0.31 8.81 5.30
CA GLY A 15 0.46 9.60 4.34
C GLY A 15 -0.43 10.33 3.34
N GLY A 16 -0.04 10.33 2.06
CA GLY A 16 -0.75 11.02 0.99
C GLY A 16 -1.71 10.13 0.19
N ASP A 17 -2.08 10.60 -1.00
CA ASP A 17 -3.03 9.94 -1.93
C ASP A 17 -2.37 8.98 -2.93
N GLY A 18 -1.03 8.93 -2.93
CA GLY A 18 -0.25 8.08 -3.81
C GLY A 18 -0.06 8.65 -5.21
N SER A 19 -0.41 9.91 -5.48
CA SER A 19 -0.23 10.55 -6.80
C SER A 19 1.24 10.78 -7.18
N SER A 20 2.15 10.80 -6.21
CA SER A 20 3.59 10.99 -6.38
C SER A 20 4.38 10.33 -5.26
N ILE A 21 5.71 10.29 -5.40
CA ILE A 21 6.62 9.83 -4.33
C ILE A 21 6.50 10.72 -3.08
N GLU A 22 6.36 12.03 -3.28
CA GLU A 22 6.19 13.02 -2.21
C GLU A 22 4.86 12.84 -1.47
N ASN A 23 3.82 12.37 -2.17
CA ASN A 23 2.49 12.09 -1.64
C ASN A 23 2.21 10.59 -1.47
N ALA A 24 3.23 9.76 -1.28
CA ALA A 24 3.06 8.32 -1.26
C ALA A 24 2.14 7.85 -0.12
N ILE A 25 1.39 6.77 -0.38
CA ILE A 25 0.58 6.08 0.62
C ILE A 25 1.54 5.26 1.49
N VAL A 26 1.64 5.61 2.77
CA VAL A 26 2.47 4.90 3.73
C VAL A 26 1.70 3.68 4.23
N ILE A 27 2.26 2.50 4.01
CA ILE A 27 1.72 1.28 4.58
C ILE A 27 2.34 1.10 5.99
N ASN A 28 1.49 0.97 7.01
CA ASN A 28 1.91 0.94 8.42
C ASN A 28 1.96 -0.48 9.02
N ASP A 29 1.67 -1.51 8.23
CA ASP A 29 1.72 -2.89 8.75
C ASP A 29 3.16 -3.29 9.06
N GLN A 30 3.32 -4.14 10.06
CA GLN A 30 4.61 -4.77 10.32
C GLN A 30 4.60 -6.13 9.62
N PRO A 31 5.59 -6.46 8.77
CA PRO A 31 5.70 -7.81 8.25
C PRO A 31 5.76 -8.78 9.43
N THR A 32 4.75 -9.64 9.53
CA THR A 32 4.86 -10.80 10.41
C THR A 32 5.87 -11.75 9.76
N MET A 33 6.77 -12.33 10.55
CA MET A 33 7.89 -13.18 10.08
C MET A 33 7.46 -14.41 9.25
N LEU A 34 6.16 -14.62 9.04
CA LEU A 34 5.60 -15.84 8.46
C LEU A 34 5.35 -15.78 6.96
N HIS A 35 5.48 -14.64 6.27
CA HIS A 35 5.09 -14.62 4.85
C HIS A 35 5.82 -13.55 4.00
N PRO A 36 7.02 -13.86 3.47
CA PRO A 36 7.64 -13.05 2.41
C PRO A 36 6.80 -12.97 1.12
N PHE A 37 5.79 -13.83 0.97
CA PHE A 37 4.86 -13.85 -0.18
C PHE A 37 3.58 -13.02 0.02
N ILE A 38 3.38 -12.33 1.16
CA ILE A 38 2.21 -11.43 1.38
C ILE A 38 2.43 -10.02 0.78
N ASN A 39 3.54 -9.80 0.05
CA ASN A 39 3.87 -8.56 -0.68
C ASN A 39 2.87 -8.11 -1.76
N ILE A 40 1.72 -8.78 -1.90
CA ILE A 40 0.69 -8.50 -2.90
C ILE A 40 -0.62 -8.01 -2.28
N LYS A 41 -0.78 -7.99 -0.95
CA LYS A 41 -2.13 -7.74 -0.38
C LYS A 41 -2.42 -6.31 0.06
N HIS A 42 -1.45 -5.47 0.42
CA HIS A 42 -1.81 -4.18 1.04
C HIS A 42 -2.15 -3.11 0.01
N GLU A 43 -1.33 -2.96 -1.02
CA GLU A 43 -1.57 -2.05 -2.12
C GLU A 43 -2.86 -2.42 -2.86
N PHE A 44 -3.05 -3.71 -3.16
CA PHE A 44 -4.28 -4.20 -3.78
C PHE A 44 -5.51 -3.99 -2.89
N LYS A 45 -5.44 -4.28 -1.58
CA LYS A 45 -6.56 -4.03 -0.66
C LYS A 45 -6.89 -2.54 -0.57
N TYR A 46 -5.88 -1.66 -0.63
CA TYR A 46 -6.11 -0.21 -0.67
C TYR A 46 -6.89 0.17 -1.93
N LEU A 47 -6.44 -0.29 -3.10
CA LEU A 47 -7.11 -0.02 -4.38
C LEU A 47 -8.50 -0.66 -4.46
N GLU A 48 -8.67 -1.89 -3.96
CA GLU A 48 -9.98 -2.53 -3.84
C GLU A 48 -10.91 -1.70 -2.96
N ALA A 49 -10.46 -1.23 -1.79
CA ALA A 49 -11.27 -0.38 -0.92
C ALA A 49 -11.63 0.95 -1.61
N LEU A 50 -10.67 1.56 -2.31
CA LEU A 50 -10.84 2.81 -3.02
C LEU A 50 -11.90 2.70 -4.12
N TYR A 51 -11.84 1.66 -4.95
CA TYR A 51 -12.72 1.50 -6.12
C TYR A 51 -13.98 0.68 -5.87
N LYS A 52 -14.07 -0.04 -4.73
CA LYS A 52 -15.24 -0.85 -4.39
C LYS A 52 -16.52 -0.03 -4.28
N LYS A 53 -16.44 1.20 -3.74
CA LYS A 53 -17.61 2.08 -3.60
C LYS A 53 -18.23 2.41 -4.96
N ASP A 54 -17.38 2.64 -5.96
CA ASP A 54 -17.78 3.05 -7.30
C ASP A 54 -18.01 1.86 -8.24
N LYS A 55 -17.85 0.62 -7.75
CA LYS A 55 -17.91 -0.63 -8.52
C LYS A 55 -16.99 -0.63 -9.75
N ILE A 56 -15.92 0.16 -9.70
CA ILE A 56 -14.91 0.23 -10.74
C ILE A 56 -13.97 -0.96 -10.56
N LYS A 57 -13.77 -1.73 -11.62
CA LYS A 57 -12.74 -2.78 -11.64
C LYS A 57 -11.43 -2.16 -12.07
N PHE A 58 -10.31 -2.73 -11.64
CA PHE A 58 -8.99 -2.33 -12.12
C PHE A 58 -8.15 -3.56 -12.45
N VAL A 59 -7.20 -3.37 -13.37
CA VAL A 59 -6.17 -4.34 -13.71
C VAL A 59 -4.82 -3.69 -13.49
N VAL A 60 -3.91 -4.37 -12.82
CA VAL A 60 -2.51 -3.90 -12.69
C VAL A 60 -1.80 -4.13 -14.01
N GLN A 61 -1.28 -3.06 -14.59
CA GLN A 61 -0.56 -3.06 -15.86
C GLN A 61 0.94 -3.17 -15.65
N ASP A 62 1.46 -2.54 -14.61
CA ASP A 62 2.88 -2.53 -14.28
C ASP A 62 3.09 -2.39 -12.78
N ARG A 63 4.16 -3.01 -12.29
CA ARG A 63 4.59 -2.95 -10.89
C ARG A 63 6.11 -2.78 -10.87
N SER A 64 6.59 -1.77 -10.15
CA SER A 64 8.02 -1.53 -10.04
C SER A 64 8.42 -0.96 -8.69
N GLU A 65 9.55 -1.42 -8.16
CA GLU A 65 10.15 -0.87 -6.95
C GLU A 65 11.08 0.31 -7.28
N ILE A 66 11.03 1.35 -6.45
CA ILE A 66 11.86 2.55 -6.58
C ILE A 66 12.62 2.77 -5.27
N LEU A 67 13.95 2.83 -5.36
CA LEU A 67 14.80 3.30 -4.26
C LEU A 67 15.14 4.78 -4.48
N ARG A 68 14.69 5.65 -3.56
CA ARG A 68 15.00 7.09 -3.61
C ARG A 68 15.25 7.64 -2.23
N ARG A 69 16.39 8.30 -2.01
CA ARG A 69 16.78 8.92 -0.72
C ARG A 69 16.65 7.96 0.47
N LYS A 70 17.12 6.70 0.31
CA LYS A 70 17.05 5.62 1.32
C LYS A 70 15.64 5.15 1.70
N ARG A 71 14.62 5.54 0.93
CA ARG A 71 13.25 5.04 1.05
C ARG A 71 12.91 4.13 -0.12
N PHE A 72 12.15 3.08 0.17
CA PHE A 72 11.64 2.12 -0.80
C PHE A 72 10.19 2.44 -1.10
N TYR A 73 9.89 2.59 -2.38
CA TYR A 73 8.54 2.83 -2.86
C TYR A 73 8.13 1.72 -3.80
N GLU A 74 6.88 1.30 -3.69
CA GLU A 74 6.23 0.47 -4.69
C GLU A 74 5.41 1.38 -5.60
N ARG A 75 5.59 1.25 -6.91
CA ARG A 75 4.80 1.95 -7.92
C ARG A 75 3.90 0.96 -8.61
N LEU A 76 2.59 1.23 -8.60
CA LEU A 76 1.59 0.46 -9.30
C LEU A 76 0.92 1.30 -10.38
N LYS A 77 1.00 0.84 -11.62
CA LYS A 77 0.17 1.37 -12.70
C LYS A 77 -1.03 0.46 -12.88
N ILE A 78 -2.21 1.06 -12.89
CA ILE A 78 -3.46 0.35 -13.08
C ILE A 78 -4.25 0.94 -14.25
N GLU A 79 -5.07 0.12 -14.85
CA GLU A 79 -6.10 0.52 -15.79
C GLU A 79 -7.47 0.19 -15.18
N LEU A 80 -8.33 1.19 -15.09
CA LEU A 80 -9.69 1.07 -14.60
C LEU A 80 -10.61 0.55 -15.72
N SER A 81 -11.72 -0.06 -15.37
CA SER A 81 -12.69 -0.61 -16.34
C SER A 81 -13.36 0.46 -17.21
N ASN A 82 -13.24 1.74 -16.86
CA ASN A 82 -13.67 2.87 -17.69
C ASN A 82 -12.59 3.32 -18.69
N GLY A 83 -11.44 2.65 -18.74
CA GLY A 83 -10.29 2.97 -19.61
C GLY A 83 -9.30 3.98 -19.02
N GLU A 84 -9.58 4.54 -17.84
CA GLU A 84 -8.68 5.48 -17.17
C GLU A 84 -7.44 4.76 -16.65
N LYS A 85 -6.26 5.36 -16.87
CA LYS A 85 -4.99 4.84 -16.36
C LYS A 85 -4.52 5.68 -15.18
N LYS A 86 -4.13 5.00 -14.10
CA LYS A 86 -3.65 5.65 -12.87
C LYS A 86 -2.35 5.04 -12.40
N GLU A 87 -1.57 5.84 -11.70
CA GLU A 87 -0.32 5.44 -11.07
C GLU A 87 -0.38 5.76 -9.59
N PHE A 88 0.03 4.81 -8.77
CA PHE A 88 0.04 4.91 -7.32
C PHE A 88 1.42 4.62 -6.78
N TYR A 89 1.87 5.46 -5.84
CA TYR A 89 3.12 5.29 -5.11
C TYR A 89 2.82 4.94 -3.66
N PHE A 90 3.38 3.83 -3.19
CA PHE A 90 3.28 3.37 -1.82
C PHE A 90 4.65 3.42 -1.18
N ASP A 91 4.77 4.00 0.01
CA ASP A 91 5.99 3.92 0.80
C ASP A 91 6.00 2.59 1.58
N ILE A 92 6.92 1.71 1.18
CA ILE A 92 7.15 0.39 1.75
C ILE A 92 8.45 0.32 2.55
N THR A 93 9.06 1.46 2.88
CA THR A 93 10.35 1.52 3.60
C THR A 93 10.30 0.74 4.91
N ASN A 94 9.22 0.90 5.68
CA ASN A 94 9.04 0.23 6.97
C ASN A 94 8.82 -1.29 6.83
N PHE A 95 8.43 -1.76 5.65
CA PHE A 95 8.29 -3.18 5.35
C PHE A 95 9.61 -3.81 4.95
N ARG A 96 10.36 -3.18 4.04
CA ARG A 96 11.60 -3.75 3.51
C ARG A 96 12.75 -3.72 4.52
N GLY A 97 12.79 -2.71 5.39
CA GLY A 97 13.83 -2.57 6.42
C GLY A 97 13.82 -3.63 7.53
N LYS A 98 12.91 -4.63 7.47
CA LYS A 98 12.84 -5.75 8.43
C LYS A 98 13.21 -7.12 7.84
N ILE A 99 13.45 -7.17 6.52
CA ILE A 99 13.87 -8.40 5.82
C ILE A 99 15.42 -8.49 5.77
N PHE A 100 16.12 -7.40 6.07
CA PHE A 100 17.58 -7.31 6.16
C PHE A 100 18.02 -7.00 7.59
#